data_AF-A0A536WLX5-F1
#
_entry.id   AF-A0A536WLX5-F1
#
_cell.length_a   1.000
_cell.length_b   1.000
_cell.length_c   1.000
_cell.angle_alpha   90.00
_cell.angle_beta   90.00
_cell.angle_gamma   90.00
#
_symmetry.space_group_name_H-M   'P 1'
#
loop_
_entity.id
_entity.type
_entity.pdbx_description
1 polymer ?
#
loop_
_entity_poly.entity_id
_entity_poly.type
_entity_poly.pdbx_seq_one_letter_code
_entity_poly.pdbx_strand_id
1 'polypeptide(L)'
;MLKRLSGKPGTLVVLEHHSQILKGNPLGDPHVRKLAVWLPPQYDDERARLRRFPVLFDLVGFTGSGMGHVAWKNFGYNVPERAARLIREQKM
;
A
#
# COMPACT_ATOMS: atom_id res chain seq x y z
N MET A 1 22.74 7.87 6.36
CA MET A 1 21.58 8.73 6.65
C MET A 1 20.49 7.88 7.30
N LEU A 2 20.23 8.05 8.59
CA LEU A 2 19.17 7.29 9.29
C LEU A 2 17.81 7.77 8.79
N LYS A 3 16.93 6.85 8.39
CA LYS A 3 15.57 7.18 7.91
C LYS A 3 14.69 7.58 9.08
N ARG A 4 14.69 8.86 9.43
CA ARG A 4 13.81 9.41 10.48
C ARG A 4 12.48 9.82 9.86
N LEU A 5 11.50 8.93 9.90
CA LEU A 5 10.11 9.30 9.65
C LEU A 5 9.58 9.99 10.90
N SER A 6 9.25 11.28 10.80
CA SER A 6 8.58 12.02 11.88
C SER A 6 7.06 11.93 11.71
N GLY A 7 6.33 11.67 12.81
CA GLY A 7 4.86 11.54 12.83
C GLY A 7 4.36 10.11 12.58
N LYS A 8 3.04 9.93 12.56
CA LYS A 8 2.39 8.63 12.32
C LYS A 8 2.60 8.21 10.84
N PRO A 9 3.12 7.00 10.54
CA PRO A 9 3.47 6.58 9.18
C PRO A 9 2.28 6.05 8.35
N GLY A 10 1.10 5.90 8.95
CA GLY A 10 -0.02 5.18 8.36
C GLY A 10 0.12 3.67 8.58
N THR A 11 -0.87 2.92 8.12
CA THR A 11 -1.00 1.49 8.39
C THR A 11 -0.94 0.72 7.09
N LEU A 12 0.01 -0.21 6.96
CA LEU A 12 0.06 -1.15 5.84
C LEU A 12 -0.69 -2.42 6.25
N VAL A 13 -1.79 -2.72 5.56
CA VAL A 13 -2.50 -4.00 5.69
C VAL A 13 -2.27 -4.85 4.45
N VAL A 14 -2.22 -6.17 4.62
CA VAL A 14 -2.16 -7.12 3.50
C VAL A 14 -3.44 -7.94 3.54
N LEU A 15 -4.29 -7.72 2.56
CA LEU A 15 -5.56 -8.40 2.42
C LEU A 15 -5.41 -9.63 1.53
N GLU A 16 -6.26 -10.62 1.75
CA GLU A 16 -6.42 -11.75 0.85
C GLU A 16 -7.55 -11.45 -0.14
N HIS A 17 -7.24 -11.54 -1.44
CA HIS A 17 -8.20 -11.33 -2.51
C HIS A 17 -8.43 -12.63 -3.29
N HIS A 18 -9.67 -13.11 -3.29
CA HIS A 18 -10.10 -14.26 -4.09
C HIS A 18 -10.60 -13.78 -5.45
N SER A 19 -9.80 -13.97 -6.49
CA SER A 19 -10.16 -13.60 -7.85
C SER A 19 -11.02 -14.67 -8.51
N GLN A 20 -12.26 -14.32 -8.87
CA GLN A 20 -13.13 -15.21 -9.64
C GLN A 20 -12.63 -15.40 -11.08
N ILE A 21 -12.02 -14.38 -11.66
CA ILE A 21 -11.53 -14.39 -13.05
C ILE A 21 -10.31 -15.30 -13.19
N LEU A 22 -9.45 -15.37 -12.17
CA LEU A 22 -8.25 -16.22 -12.20
C LEU A 22 -8.51 -17.66 -11.76
N LYS A 23 -9.75 -18.00 -11.38
CA LYS A 23 -10.10 -19.36 -10.97
C LYS A 23 -9.97 -20.32 -12.15
N GLY A 24 -9.16 -21.37 -11.98
CA GLY A 24 -8.89 -22.33 -13.05
C GLY A 24 -7.91 -21.84 -14.12
N ASN A 25 -7.06 -20.85 -13.80
CA ASN A 25 -5.97 -20.40 -14.67
C ASN A 25 -5.17 -21.60 -15.22
N PRO A 26 -5.03 -21.77 -16.56
CA PRO A 26 -4.31 -22.89 -17.17
C PRO A 26 -2.85 -23.04 -16.74
N LEU A 27 -2.20 -21.94 -16.34
CA LEU A 27 -0.84 -21.95 -15.82
C LEU A 27 -0.75 -22.44 -14.36
N GLY A 28 -1.89 -22.64 -13.70
CA GLY A 28 -1.97 -23.16 -12.33
C GLY A 28 -1.69 -22.12 -11.24
N ASP A 29 -1.40 -20.86 -11.57
CA ASP A 29 -1.15 -19.84 -10.56
C ASP A 29 -2.37 -19.65 -9.63
N PRO A 30 -2.14 -19.37 -8.33
CA PRO A 30 -3.23 -19.20 -7.38
C PRO A 30 -4.10 -17.98 -7.71
N HIS A 31 -5.42 -18.21 -7.66
CA HIS A 31 -6.45 -17.18 -7.78
C HIS A 31 -6.67 -16.39 -6.47
N VAL A 32 -6.15 -16.92 -5.36
CA VAL A 32 -6.10 -16.25 -4.06
C VAL A 32 -4.77 -15.51 -3.95
N ARG A 33 -4.84 -14.18 -3.81
CA ARG A 33 -3.66 -13.30 -3.94
C ARG A 33 -3.58 -12.31 -2.79
N LYS A 34 -2.35 -11.97 -2.40
CA LYS A 34 -2.09 -10.91 -1.41
C LYS A 34 -2.22 -9.53 -2.07
N LEU A 35 -2.98 -8.64 -1.44
CA LEU A 35 -3.16 -7.26 -1.86
C LEU A 35 -2.70 -6.32 -0.72
N ALA A 36 -1.60 -5.61 -0.95
CA ALA A 36 -1.12 -4.59 -0.04
C ALA A 36 -1.98 -3.32 -0.15
N VAL A 37 -2.44 -2.79 0.98
CA VAL A 37 -3.19 -1.54 1.07
C VAL A 37 -2.55 -0.67 2.14
N TRP A 38 -2.15 0.54 1.77
CA TRP A 38 -1.69 1.53 2.74
C TRP A 38 -2.82 2.49 3.08
N LEU A 39 -3.07 2.63 4.38
CA LEU A 39 -4.08 3.51 4.95
C LEU A 39 -3.39 4.74 5.54
N PRO A 40 -3.84 5.96 5.21
CA PRO A 40 -3.24 7.16 5.76
C PRO A 40 -3.48 7.23 7.29
N PRO A 41 -2.62 7.94 8.06
CA PRO A 41 -2.73 8.00 9.53
C PRO A 41 -4.09 8.45 10.08
N GLN A 42 -4.86 9.20 9.28
CA GLN A 42 -6.18 9.71 9.62
C GLN A 42 -7.28 8.64 9.51
N TYR A 43 -6.98 7.47 8.94
CA TYR A 43 -7.93 6.37 8.78
C TYR A 43 -8.34 5.78 10.13
N ASP A 44 -7.41 5.74 11.09
CA ASP A 44 -7.64 5.19 12.44
C ASP A 44 -8.16 6.24 13.45
N ASP A 45 -8.46 7.47 12.99
CA ASP A 45 -9.02 8.50 13.86
C ASP A 45 -10.51 8.26 14.12
N GLU A 46 -10.88 7.97 15.37
CA GLU A 46 -12.27 7.71 15.77
C GLU A 46 -13.22 8.86 15.39
N ARG A 47 -12.73 10.10 15.38
CA ARG A 47 -13.51 11.28 14.98
C ARG A 47 -13.77 11.33 13.47
N ALA A 48 -13.01 10.57 12.70
CA ALA A 48 -13.10 10.48 11.25
C ALA A 48 -13.72 9.14 10.78
N ARG A 49 -14.38 8.38 11.64
CA ARG A 49 -14.91 7.03 11.33
C ARG A 49 -15.87 6.97 10.13
N LEU A 50 -16.52 8.08 9.78
CA LEU A 50 -17.38 8.20 8.58
C LEU A 50 -16.67 8.84 7.37
N ARG A 51 -15.41 9.24 7.52
CA ARG A 51 -14.64 9.89 6.46
C ARG A 51 -14.27 8.86 5.41
N ARG A 52 -14.57 9.20 4.15
CA ARG A 52 -14.07 8.45 2.99
C ARG A 52 -12.78 9.09 2.49
N PHE A 53 -11.91 8.26 1.93
CA PHE A 53 -10.66 8.67 1.33
C PHE A 53 -10.70 8.31 -0.17
N PRO A 54 -10.07 9.11 -1.05
CA PRO A 54 -9.84 8.69 -2.41
C PRO A 54 -8.93 7.46 -2.44
N VAL A 55 -9.08 6.64 -3.48
CA VAL A 55 -8.28 5.43 -3.67
C VAL A 55 -7.38 5.62 -4.88
N LEU A 56 -6.08 5.39 -4.70
CA LEU A 56 -5.10 5.29 -5.77
C LEU A 56 -4.69 3.83 -5.94
N PHE A 57 -4.86 3.30 -7.15
CA PHE A 57 -4.39 1.96 -7.50
C PHE A 57 -2.95 2.04 -8.01
N ASP A 58 -2.03 1.46 -7.25
CA ASP A 58 -0.62 1.37 -7.57
C ASP A 58 -0.33 0.03 -8.26
N LEU A 59 0.07 0.10 -9.54
CA LEU A 59 0.38 -1.06 -10.37
C LEU A 59 1.88 -1.11 -10.65
N VAL A 60 2.42 -2.32 -10.64
CA VAL A 60 3.83 -2.57 -10.90
C VAL A 60 4.10 -2.85 -12.37
N GLY A 61 5.32 -2.56 -12.81
CA GLY A 61 5.79 -2.93 -14.15
C GLY A 61 5.97 -4.43 -14.33
N PHE A 62 6.25 -4.83 -15.57
CA PHE A 62 6.58 -6.21 -15.94
C PHE A 62 7.68 -6.79 -15.02
N THR A 63 7.52 -8.05 -14.61
CA THR A 63 8.34 -8.76 -13.59
C THR A 63 8.24 -8.24 -12.15
N GLY A 64 7.44 -7.19 -11.90
CA GLY A 64 7.21 -6.64 -10.58
C GLY A 64 6.13 -7.37 -9.77
N SER A 65 6.07 -7.07 -8.46
CA SER A 65 4.98 -7.43 -7.57
C SER A 65 4.62 -6.24 -6.69
N GLY A 66 3.34 -6.02 -6.39
CA GLY A 66 2.90 -4.94 -5.49
C GLY A 66 3.59 -4.98 -4.11
N MET A 67 3.97 -6.17 -3.65
CA MET A 67 4.78 -6.33 -2.43
C MET A 67 6.16 -5.65 -2.54
N GLY A 68 6.74 -5.59 -3.74
CA GLY A 68 8.00 -4.89 -4.00
C GLY A 68 7.90 -3.37 -3.85
N HIS A 69 6.73 -2.77 -4.09
CA HIS A 69 6.51 -1.33 -3.86
C HIS A 69 6.44 -0.96 -2.37
N VAL A 70 6.06 -1.90 -1.50
CA VAL A 70 5.98 -1.72 -0.04
C VAL A 70 7.18 -2.31 0.72
N ALA A 71 8.04 -3.07 0.04
CA ALA A 71 9.26 -3.62 0.63
C ALA A 71 10.20 -2.51 1.11
N TRP A 72 11.09 -2.87 2.04
CA TRP A 72 12.10 -1.96 2.54
C TRP A 72 13.09 -1.54 1.43
N LYS A 73 13.56 -0.29 1.48
CA LYS A 73 14.52 0.26 0.51
C LYS A 73 15.74 0.86 1.23
N ASN A 74 16.93 0.46 0.78
CA ASN A 74 18.23 0.94 1.25
C ASN A 74 18.39 2.47 1.12
N PHE A 75 18.19 3.01 -0.09
CA PHE A 75 18.46 4.41 -0.44
C PHE A 75 17.21 5.09 -1.01
N GLY A 76 16.21 5.32 -0.15
CA GLY A 76 15.02 6.06 -0.51
C GLY A 76 13.79 5.64 0.27
N TYR A 77 12.64 6.14 -0.18
CA TYR A 77 11.33 5.78 0.34
C TYR A 77 10.67 4.73 -0.56
N ASN A 78 10.11 3.69 0.06
CA ASN A 78 9.09 2.87 -0.56
C ASN A 78 7.78 3.67 -0.72
N VAL A 79 6.77 3.09 -1.35
CA VAL A 79 5.53 3.82 -1.66
C VAL A 79 4.81 4.33 -0.39
N PRO A 80 4.53 3.49 0.63
CA PRO A 80 3.96 3.92 1.91
C PRO A 80 4.69 5.09 2.57
N GLU A 81 6.01 5.00 2.68
CA GLU A 81 6.81 6.02 3.36
C GLU A 81 6.83 7.34 2.57
N ARG A 82 6.82 7.25 1.23
CA ARG A 82 6.73 8.43 0.36
C ARG A 82 5.36 9.10 0.51
N ALA A 83 4.29 8.32 0.52
CA ALA A 83 2.94 8.83 0.71
C ALA A 83 2.80 9.50 2.08
N ALA A 84 3.24 8.85 3.16
CA ALA A 84 3.26 9.41 4.51
C ALA A 84 4.01 10.75 4.58
N ARG A 85 5.17 10.84 3.91
CA ARG A 85 5.95 12.08 3.82
C ARG A 85 5.19 13.18 3.06
N LEU A 86 4.61 12.86 1.90
CA LEU A 86 3.94 13.85 1.05
C LEU A 86 2.65 14.39 1.70
N ILE A 87 1.86 13.53 2.37
CA ILE A 87 0.70 13.97 3.14
C ILE A 87 1.12 14.93 4.25
N ARG A 88 2.18 14.60 5.00
CA ARG A 88 2.70 15.47 6.07
C ARG A 88 3.19 16.81 5.53
N GLU A 89 3.85 16.81 4.38
CA GLU A 89 4.35 18.03 3.72
C GLU A 89 3.24 18.81 2.98
N GLN A 90 2.00 18.32 2.96
CA GLN A 90 0.88 18.88 2.19
C GLN A 90 1.19 19.03 0.68
N LYS A 91 1.85 18.02 0.12
CA LYS A 91 2.24 17.95 -1.31
C LYS A 91 1.60 16.76 -2.03
N MET A 92 0.49 16.26 -1.52
CA MET A 92 -0.30 15.19 -2.12
C MET A 92 -1.66 15.71 -2.54
#